data_AF-A0A1L8TLU1-F1
#
_entry.id   AF-A0A1L8TLU1-F1
#
_cell.length_a   1.000
_cell.length_b   1.000
_cell.length_c   1.000
_cell.angle_alpha   90.00
_cell.angle_beta   90.00
_cell.angle_gamma   90.00
#
_symmetry.space_group_name_H-M   'P 1'
#
loop_
_entity.id
_entity.type
_entity.pdbx_description
1 polymer ?
#
loop_
_entity_poly.entity_id
_entity_poly.type
_entity_poly.pdbx_seq_one_letter_code
_entity_poly.pdbx_strand_id
1 'polypeptide(L)'
;MNTIDATEIVEKMNNQKINYDRVLHKMIQSWEKVDVRPRILIHSCCAPCSTYTLEFLTQYADVTIFFSNSNIHPESEYQRRILVQEKFINDFNTKTENHVDLIVDDYKPNEFIQFMHQNNLTEEPEGGKRCTACFNMRLDLAAKEALERGYDYFGSALTISPKKNSQLINQIGMDIQKIYNTQYLPSDFKKNSGYQRSIEMCKEYDVYRQCYCGCVFAAKQQGCDLKTVNKEAKSFIETLKKTENI
;
A
#
# COMPACT_ATOMS: atom_id res chain seq x y z
N MET A 1 -6.41 25.12 -7.01
CA MET A 1 -5.78 23.93 -6.41
C MET A 1 -6.06 23.99 -4.92
N ASN A 2 -6.94 23.13 -4.41
CA ASN A 2 -7.31 23.07 -2.99
C ASN A 2 -6.57 21.92 -2.28
N THR A 3 -5.37 21.57 -2.76
CA THR A 3 -4.52 20.56 -2.14
C THR A 3 -3.74 21.17 -0.99
N ILE A 4 -3.86 20.56 0.18
CA ILE A 4 -3.12 20.92 1.39
C ILE A 4 -1.78 20.19 1.39
N ASP A 5 -0.67 20.93 1.46
CA ASP A 5 0.64 20.35 1.75
C ASP A 5 0.72 19.99 3.24
N ALA A 6 0.94 18.71 3.52
CA ALA A 6 1.00 18.24 4.89
C ALA A 6 2.22 18.77 5.66
N THR A 7 3.24 19.27 4.97
CA THR A 7 4.45 19.88 5.57
C THR A 7 4.07 21.07 6.44
N GLU A 8 3.11 21.90 5.99
CA GLU A 8 2.62 23.06 6.73
C GLU A 8 1.95 22.68 8.07
N ILE A 9 1.42 21.46 8.17
CA ILE A 9 0.81 20.92 9.39
C ILE A 9 1.90 20.34 10.29
N VAL A 10 2.84 19.61 9.70
CA VAL A 10 3.94 18.93 10.40
C VAL A 10 4.89 19.93 11.05
N GLU A 11 5.27 21.01 10.35
CA GLU A 11 6.18 22.05 10.87
C GLU A 11 5.63 22.75 12.11
N LYS A 12 4.30 22.82 12.25
CA LYS A 12 3.63 23.41 13.42
C LYS A 12 3.56 22.45 14.62
N MET A 13 4.00 21.20 14.47
CA MET A 13 4.00 20.22 15.56
C MET A 13 5.32 20.29 16.35
N ASN A 14 5.27 20.91 17.53
CA ASN A 14 6.37 20.89 18.49
C ASN A 14 6.49 19.51 19.17
N ASN A 15 7.19 18.52 18.57
CA ASN A 15 7.97 17.47 19.27
C ASN A 15 8.56 16.37 18.35
N GLN A 16 9.62 15.71 18.86
CA GLN A 16 10.54 14.75 18.22
C GLN A 16 9.94 13.56 17.42
N LYS A 17 8.62 13.29 17.49
CA LYS A 17 7.97 12.21 16.73
C LYS A 17 6.58 12.63 16.26
N ILE A 18 6.40 12.68 14.94
CA ILE A 18 5.18 13.17 14.30
C ILE A 18 4.06 12.14 14.46
N ASN A 19 2.88 12.60 14.89
CA ASN A 19 1.68 11.77 14.91
C ASN A 19 0.93 11.91 13.57
N TYR A 20 1.28 11.06 12.61
CA TYR A 20 0.70 11.11 11.26
C TYR A 20 -0.80 10.80 11.20
N ASP A 21 -1.35 10.08 12.18
CA ASP A 21 -2.81 9.93 12.31
C ASP A 21 -3.48 11.29 12.58
N ARG A 22 -2.92 12.11 13.48
CA ARG A 22 -3.42 13.48 13.72
C ARG A 22 -3.21 14.40 12.52
N VAL A 23 -2.15 14.22 11.75
CA VAL A 23 -1.93 15.00 10.52
C VAL A 23 -3.04 14.69 9.51
N LEU A 24 -3.31 13.41 9.26
CA LEU A 24 -4.38 12.96 8.36
C LEU A 24 -5.75 13.53 8.76
N HIS A 25 -6.12 13.44 10.04
CA HIS A 25 -7.39 13.99 10.52
C HIS A 25 -7.49 15.51 10.35
N LYS A 26 -6.39 16.27 10.49
CA LYS A 26 -6.39 17.72 10.21
C LYS A 26 -6.57 18.03 8.73
N MET A 27 -6.03 17.19 7.84
CA MET A 27 -6.24 17.31 6.39
C MET A 27 -7.71 17.03 6.06
N ILE A 28 -8.27 15.94 6.59
CA ILE A 28 -9.69 15.58 6.44
C ILE A 28 -10.61 16.72 6.91
N GLN A 29 -10.40 17.26 8.11
CA GLN A 29 -11.16 18.40 8.63
C GLN A 29 -11.11 19.63 7.73
N SER A 30 -10.00 19.82 7.01
CA SER A 30 -9.86 20.94 6.10
C SER A 30 -10.58 20.69 4.78
N TRP A 31 -10.60 19.46 4.28
CA TRP A 31 -11.40 19.06 3.12
C TRP A 31 -12.91 19.18 3.39
N GLU A 32 -13.37 18.69 4.55
CA GLU A 32 -14.77 18.78 4.98
C GLU A 32 -15.24 20.24 5.12
N LYS A 33 -14.40 21.14 5.62
CA LYS A 33 -14.73 22.57 5.77
C LYS A 33 -15.04 23.27 4.44
N VAL A 34 -14.47 22.77 3.35
CA VAL A 34 -14.64 23.35 2.01
C VAL A 34 -15.45 22.43 1.08
N ASP A 35 -16.05 21.38 1.64
CA ASP A 35 -16.89 20.40 0.93
C ASP A 35 -16.20 19.80 -0.32
N VAL A 36 -14.93 19.39 -0.16
CA VAL A 36 -14.14 18.77 -1.23
C VAL A 36 -13.84 17.31 -0.89
N ARG A 37 -13.98 16.43 -1.88
CA ARG A 37 -13.47 15.05 -1.84
C ARG A 37 -12.23 14.97 -2.73
N PRO A 38 -11.03 14.84 -2.18
CA PRO A 38 -9.83 14.74 -3.00
C PRO A 38 -9.72 13.37 -3.67
N ARG A 39 -9.03 13.33 -4.81
CA ARG A 39 -8.66 12.08 -5.49
C ARG A 39 -7.33 11.57 -4.93
N ILE A 40 -7.35 10.38 -4.34
CA ILE A 40 -6.19 9.81 -3.63
C ILE A 40 -5.76 8.50 -4.29
N LEU A 41 -4.50 8.42 -4.68
CA LEU A 41 -3.87 7.17 -5.13
C LEU A 41 -3.14 6.49 -3.95
N ILE A 42 -3.62 5.32 -3.54
CA ILE A 42 -3.03 4.56 -2.44
C ILE A 42 -2.24 3.37 -2.97
N HIS A 43 -0.92 3.40 -2.77
CA HIS A 43 -0.08 2.22 -3.01
C HIS A 43 -0.50 1.06 -2.07
N SER A 44 -0.72 -0.12 -2.66
CA SER A 44 -0.92 -1.39 -1.97
C SER A 44 -0.07 -2.49 -2.62
N CYS A 45 0.24 -3.53 -1.86
CA CYS A 45 0.89 -4.73 -2.39
C CYS A 45 0.17 -6.04 -2.01
N CYS A 46 -1.01 -5.93 -1.40
CA CYS A 46 -1.87 -7.03 -0.97
C CYS A 46 -3.19 -6.49 -0.39
N ALA A 47 -4.28 -7.24 -0.58
CA ALA A 47 -5.60 -6.88 -0.06
C ALA A 47 -5.66 -6.61 1.47
N PRO A 48 -5.00 -7.38 2.36
CA PRO A 48 -5.04 -7.09 3.80
C PRO A 48 -4.56 -5.70 4.19
N CYS A 49 -3.69 -5.09 3.37
CA CYS A 49 -3.24 -3.73 3.65
C CYS A 49 -4.28 -2.68 3.28
N SER A 50 -5.05 -2.91 2.21
CA SER A 50 -6.05 -1.97 1.73
C SER A 50 -7.39 -2.09 2.46
N THR A 51 -7.65 -3.14 3.25
CA THR A 51 -8.95 -3.34 3.92
C THR A 51 -9.44 -2.14 4.73
N TYR A 52 -8.93 -1.97 5.94
CA TYR A 52 -9.32 -0.85 6.80
C TYR A 52 -8.99 0.51 6.16
N THR A 53 -7.92 0.58 5.36
CA THR A 53 -7.55 1.81 4.65
C THR A 53 -8.66 2.29 3.71
N LEU A 54 -9.29 1.39 2.95
CA LEU A 54 -10.44 1.73 2.11
C LEU A 54 -11.66 2.06 2.97
N GLU A 55 -12.01 1.23 3.95
CA GLU A 55 -13.15 1.49 4.86
C GLU A 55 -13.09 2.88 5.51
N PHE A 56 -11.89 3.33 5.88
CA PHE A 56 -11.67 4.64 6.46
C PHE A 56 -11.65 5.77 5.42
N LEU A 57 -10.83 5.66 4.36
CA LEU A 57 -10.59 6.78 3.44
C LEU A 57 -11.78 7.09 2.53
N THR A 58 -12.56 6.08 2.11
CA THR A 58 -13.68 6.33 1.18
C THR A 58 -14.80 7.15 1.82
N GLN A 59 -14.83 7.28 3.14
CA GLN A 59 -15.73 8.21 3.83
C GLN A 59 -15.43 9.68 3.47
N TYR A 60 -14.18 10.02 3.15
CA TYR A 60 -13.71 11.40 3.02
C TYR A 60 -13.13 11.75 1.64
N ALA A 61 -12.81 10.76 0.81
CA ALA A 61 -12.07 10.94 -0.43
C ALA A 61 -12.44 9.89 -1.50
N ASP A 62 -12.13 10.21 -2.75
CA ASP A 62 -12.27 9.27 -3.87
C ASP A 62 -10.95 8.52 -4.04
N VAL A 63 -10.98 7.21 -3.80
CA VAL A 63 -9.77 6.41 -3.60
C VAL A 63 -9.55 5.45 -4.77
N THR A 64 -8.33 5.42 -5.28
CA THR A 64 -7.85 4.41 -6.21
C THR A 64 -6.71 3.62 -5.58
N ILE A 65 -6.74 2.30 -5.68
CA ILE A 65 -5.62 1.45 -5.29
C ILE A 65 -4.63 1.33 -6.44
N PHE A 66 -3.36 1.65 -6.17
CA PHE A 66 -2.24 1.33 -7.04
C PHE A 66 -1.53 0.09 -6.52
N PHE A 67 -1.73 -1.06 -7.17
CA PHE A 67 -1.05 -2.29 -6.84
C PHE A 67 0.34 -2.32 -7.49
N SER A 68 1.38 -2.12 -6.68
CA SER A 68 2.77 -2.17 -7.14
C SER A 68 3.65 -2.87 -6.11
N ASN A 69 4.31 -3.95 -6.52
CA ASN A 69 5.38 -4.58 -5.75
C ASN A 69 6.10 -5.68 -6.56
N SER A 70 7.07 -5.28 -7.38
CA SER A 70 7.93 -6.20 -8.14
C SER A 70 8.82 -7.12 -7.30
N ASN A 71 8.85 -6.92 -5.97
CA ASN A 71 9.59 -7.77 -5.05
C ASN A 71 8.80 -9.02 -4.61
N ILE A 72 7.52 -9.17 -4.98
CA ILE A 72 6.75 -10.36 -4.60
C ILE A 72 7.24 -11.55 -5.42
N HIS A 73 7.81 -12.54 -4.75
CA HIS A 73 8.26 -13.78 -5.36
C HIS A 73 7.67 -14.98 -4.60
N PRO A 74 7.14 -16.01 -5.27
CA PRO A 74 7.15 -16.24 -6.72
C PRO A 74 6.13 -15.41 -7.49
N GLU A 75 6.23 -15.39 -8.82
CA GLU A 75 5.29 -14.69 -9.72
C GLU A 75 3.83 -15.13 -9.50
N SER A 76 3.59 -16.42 -9.25
CA SER A 76 2.25 -16.92 -8.92
C SER A 76 1.66 -16.26 -7.67
N GLU A 77 2.49 -15.93 -6.68
CA GLU A 77 2.06 -15.20 -5.49
C GLU A 77 1.73 -13.73 -5.83
N TYR A 78 2.51 -13.11 -6.72
CA TYR A 78 2.21 -11.76 -7.21
C TYR A 78 0.84 -11.73 -7.89
N GLN A 79 0.58 -12.68 -8.81
CA GLN A 79 -0.70 -12.83 -9.49
C GLN A 79 -1.85 -13.13 -8.53
N ARG A 80 -1.66 -14.06 -7.58
CA ARG A 80 -2.66 -14.34 -6.54
C ARG A 80 -3.02 -13.08 -5.75
N ARG A 81 -2.04 -12.27 -5.35
CA ARG A 81 -2.30 -11.04 -4.58
C ARG A 81 -3.05 -9.98 -5.36
N ILE A 82 -2.85 -9.88 -6.68
CA ILE A 82 -3.66 -9.00 -7.55
C ILE A 82 -5.10 -9.48 -7.56
N LEU A 83 -5.34 -10.76 -7.86
CA LEU A 83 -6.70 -11.31 -7.94
C LEU A 83 -7.45 -11.18 -6.61
N VAL A 84 -6.77 -11.39 -5.48
CA VAL A 84 -7.35 -11.20 -4.16
C VAL A 84 -7.65 -9.70 -3.89
N GLN A 85 -6.78 -8.79 -4.34
CA GLN A 85 -6.99 -7.34 -4.22
C GLN A 85 -8.17 -6.87 -5.06
N GLU A 86 -8.28 -7.36 -6.30
CA GLU A 86 -9.38 -7.09 -7.22
C GLU A 86 -10.72 -7.60 -6.68
N LYS A 87 -10.77 -8.88 -6.27
CA LYS A 87 -11.95 -9.46 -5.64
C LYS A 87 -12.39 -8.65 -4.42
N PHE A 88 -11.45 -8.32 -3.53
CA PHE A 88 -11.76 -7.54 -2.34
C PHE A 88 -12.34 -6.16 -2.70
N ILE A 89 -11.76 -5.45 -3.67
CA ILE A 89 -12.27 -4.14 -4.12
C ILE A 89 -13.69 -4.29 -4.67
N ASN A 90 -13.94 -5.29 -5.52
CA ASN A 90 -15.26 -5.54 -6.10
C ASN A 90 -16.31 -5.84 -5.03
N ASP A 91 -16.00 -6.72 -4.06
CA ASP A 91 -16.89 -7.06 -2.96
C ASP A 91 -17.13 -5.85 -2.04
N PHE A 92 -16.08 -5.08 -1.75
CA PHE A 92 -16.15 -3.87 -0.94
C PHE A 92 -17.05 -2.82 -1.59
N ASN A 93 -16.83 -2.52 -2.88
CA ASN A 93 -17.66 -1.59 -3.65
C ASN A 93 -19.12 -2.04 -3.66
N THR A 94 -19.38 -3.32 -3.93
CA THR A 94 -20.75 -3.87 -3.95
C THR A 94 -21.43 -3.77 -2.58
N LYS A 95 -20.73 -4.06 -1.49
CA LYS A 95 -21.30 -4.08 -0.14
C LYS A 95 -21.47 -2.69 0.47
N THR A 96 -20.65 -1.72 0.06
CA THR A 96 -20.59 -0.38 0.67
C THR A 96 -21.08 0.73 -0.24
N GLU A 97 -21.50 0.40 -1.47
CA GLU A 97 -21.89 1.35 -2.53
C GLU A 97 -20.78 2.38 -2.85
N ASN A 98 -19.52 1.98 -2.66
CA ASN A 98 -18.34 2.78 -3.02
C ASN A 98 -17.88 2.49 -4.45
N HIS A 99 -17.04 3.39 -4.98
CA HIS A 99 -16.39 3.24 -6.27
C HIS A 99 -14.88 3.39 -6.13
N VAL A 100 -14.21 2.31 -5.72
CA VAL A 100 -12.76 2.21 -5.66
C VAL A 100 -12.23 1.55 -6.94
N ASP A 101 -11.30 2.22 -7.61
CA ASP A 101 -10.62 1.68 -8.78
C ASP A 101 -9.33 0.92 -8.40
N LEU A 102 -8.88 0.04 -9.30
CA LEU A 102 -7.61 -0.68 -9.19
C LEU A 102 -6.74 -0.40 -10.43
N ILE A 103 -5.52 0.09 -10.19
CA ILE A 103 -4.45 0.21 -11.18
C ILE A 103 -3.37 -0.80 -10.79
N VAL A 104 -2.90 -1.60 -11.75
CA VAL A 104 -1.84 -2.60 -11.54
C VAL A 104 -0.58 -2.15 -12.28
N ASP A 105 0.52 -2.05 -11.55
CA ASP A 105 1.85 -1.73 -12.08
C ASP A 105 2.48 -2.92 -12.81
N ASP A 106 3.47 -2.63 -13.67
CA ASP A 106 4.26 -3.65 -14.34
C ASP A 106 5.06 -4.52 -13.34
N TYR A 107 4.98 -5.84 -13.49
CA TYR A 107 5.78 -6.76 -12.70
C TYR A 107 7.22 -6.89 -13.24
N LYS A 108 8.15 -6.16 -12.62
CA LYS A 108 9.57 -6.06 -13.03
C LYS A 108 10.53 -6.62 -11.96
N PRO A 109 10.47 -7.93 -11.63
CA PRO A 109 11.27 -8.51 -10.53
C PRO A 109 12.78 -8.46 -10.79
N ASN A 110 13.19 -8.57 -12.05
CA ASN A 110 14.61 -8.52 -12.43
C ASN A 110 15.23 -7.15 -12.13
N GLU A 111 14.53 -6.07 -12.44
CA GLU A 111 14.98 -4.70 -12.14
C GLU A 111 15.13 -4.50 -10.63
N PHE A 112 14.17 -4.99 -9.84
CA PHE A 112 14.24 -4.94 -8.39
C PHE A 112 15.46 -5.70 -7.85
N ILE A 113 15.67 -6.93 -8.31
CA ILE A 113 16.80 -7.76 -7.87
C ILE A 113 18.13 -7.09 -8.24
N GLN A 114 18.26 -6.63 -9.49
CA GLN A 114 19.46 -5.94 -9.97
C GLN A 114 19.76 -4.70 -9.12
N PHE A 115 18.75 -3.89 -8.83
CA PHE A 115 18.90 -2.71 -7.97
C PHE A 115 19.41 -3.11 -6.57
N MET A 116 18.88 -4.18 -5.98
CA MET A 116 19.33 -4.64 -4.66
C MET A 116 20.78 -5.14 -4.67
N HIS A 117 21.22 -5.79 -5.73
CA HIS A 117 22.63 -6.19 -5.89
C HIS A 117 23.56 -4.98 -6.08
N GLN A 118 23.22 -4.06 -6.98
CA GLN A 118 24.05 -2.89 -7.29
C GLN A 118 24.28 -1.99 -6.07
N ASN A 119 23.31 -1.94 -5.16
CA ASN A 119 23.39 -1.16 -3.93
C ASN A 119 23.90 -1.96 -2.70
N ASN A 120 24.33 -3.21 -2.88
CA ASN A 120 24.79 -4.11 -1.81
C ASN A 120 23.75 -4.31 -0.68
N LEU A 121 22.47 -4.44 -1.04
CA LEU A 121 21.35 -4.53 -0.10
C LEU A 121 20.81 -5.96 0.09
N THR A 122 21.36 -6.97 -0.59
CA THR A 122 20.81 -8.34 -0.56
C THR A 122 20.92 -9.00 0.80
N GLU A 123 22.01 -8.75 1.53
CA GLU A 123 22.29 -9.33 2.84
C GLU A 123 21.69 -8.55 4.03
N GLU A 124 21.16 -7.35 3.79
CA GLU A 124 20.51 -6.56 4.84
C GLU A 124 19.35 -7.33 5.49
N PRO A 125 19.13 -7.20 6.81
CA PRO A 125 18.01 -7.87 7.46
C PRO A 125 16.66 -7.27 7.02
N GLU A 126 15.58 -8.01 7.21
CA GLU A 126 14.25 -7.39 7.11
C GLU A 126 14.08 -6.27 8.14
N GLY A 127 13.51 -5.16 7.71
CA GLY A 127 13.42 -3.92 8.49
C GLY A 127 14.68 -3.05 8.40
N GLY A 128 15.77 -3.56 7.80
CA GLY A 128 17.01 -2.82 7.53
C GLY A 128 16.95 -1.97 6.26
N LYS A 129 18.13 -1.60 5.73
CA LYS A 129 18.27 -0.64 4.61
C LYS A 129 17.60 -1.12 3.32
N ARG A 130 17.55 -2.44 3.09
CA ARG A 130 16.81 -3.04 1.97
C ARG A 130 15.32 -2.67 2.00
N CYS A 131 14.69 -2.68 3.18
CA CYS A 131 13.30 -2.28 3.30
C CYS A 131 13.12 -0.78 3.04
N THR A 132 14.03 0.06 3.53
CA THR A 132 14.05 1.50 3.23
C THR A 132 14.10 1.75 1.72
N ALA A 133 15.02 1.11 1.01
CA ALA A 133 15.15 1.27 -0.44
C ALA A 133 13.90 0.75 -1.17
N CYS A 134 13.35 -0.37 -0.72
CA CYS A 134 12.11 -0.91 -1.28
C CYS A 134 10.89 0.01 -1.08
N PHE A 135 10.78 0.70 0.06
CA PHE A 135 9.73 1.70 0.27
C PHE A 135 9.91 2.93 -0.62
N ASN A 136 11.15 3.42 -0.77
CA ASN A 136 11.46 4.51 -1.69
C ASN A 136 11.00 4.20 -3.11
N MET A 137 11.41 3.05 -3.67
CA MET A 137 11.01 2.65 -5.02
C MET A 137 9.49 2.60 -5.20
N ARG A 138 8.76 2.04 -4.24
CA ARG A 138 7.29 1.91 -4.32
C ARG A 138 6.57 3.24 -4.23
N LEU A 139 7.02 4.11 -3.33
CA LEU A 139 6.42 5.44 -3.17
C LEU A 139 6.78 6.37 -4.33
N ASP A 140 7.96 6.21 -4.93
CA ASP A 140 8.38 6.93 -6.12
C ASP A 140 7.49 6.57 -7.32
N LEU A 141 7.25 5.27 -7.55
CA LEU A 141 6.31 4.79 -8.56
C LEU A 141 4.89 5.32 -8.31
N ALA A 142 4.42 5.30 -7.05
CA ALA A 142 3.10 5.82 -6.71
C ALA A 142 2.98 7.34 -6.92
N ALA A 143 4.02 8.11 -6.60
CA ALA A 143 4.04 9.55 -6.84
C ALA A 143 4.04 9.88 -8.33
N LYS A 144 4.83 9.14 -9.12
CA LYS A 144 4.86 9.27 -10.57
C LYS A 144 3.50 8.96 -11.20
N GLU A 145 2.88 7.84 -10.82
CA GLU A 145 1.55 7.45 -11.31
C GLU A 145 0.47 8.46 -10.91
N ALA A 146 0.54 8.97 -9.67
CA ALA A 146 -0.37 10.00 -9.17
C ALA A 146 -0.27 11.29 -10.00
N LEU A 147 0.95 11.75 -10.28
CA LEU A 147 1.20 12.93 -11.10
C LEU A 147 0.69 12.74 -12.53
N GLU A 148 1.03 11.61 -13.18
CA GLU A 148 0.65 11.33 -14.56
C GLU A 148 -0.88 11.29 -14.77
N ARG A 149 -1.63 10.87 -13.75
CA ARG A 149 -3.10 10.76 -13.80
C ARG A 149 -3.85 11.88 -13.08
N GLY A 150 -3.13 12.87 -12.56
CA GLY A 150 -3.70 14.04 -11.90
C GLY A 150 -4.48 13.70 -10.62
N TYR A 151 -3.91 12.85 -9.76
CA TYR A 151 -4.39 12.67 -8.39
C TYR A 151 -3.92 13.83 -7.51
N ASP A 152 -4.74 14.21 -6.53
CA ASP A 152 -4.40 15.27 -5.57
C ASP A 152 -3.33 14.79 -4.59
N TYR A 153 -3.44 13.52 -4.19
CA TYR A 153 -2.54 12.90 -3.23
C TYR A 153 -2.08 11.51 -3.65
N PHE A 154 -0.86 11.15 -3.27
CA PHE A 154 -0.39 9.77 -3.22
C PHE A 154 -0.12 9.34 -1.78
N GLY A 155 -0.38 8.07 -1.47
CA GLY A 155 -0.18 7.52 -0.13
C GLY A 155 0.16 6.04 -0.17
N SER A 156 0.25 5.40 0.99
CA SER A 156 0.55 3.98 1.07
C SER A 156 -0.20 3.28 2.19
N ALA A 157 -0.87 2.19 1.83
CA ALA A 157 -1.53 1.29 2.76
C ALA A 157 -0.53 0.54 3.66
N LEU A 158 0.79 0.61 3.39
CA LEU A 158 1.82 -0.06 4.20
C LEU A 158 1.81 0.37 5.68
N THR A 159 1.28 1.56 6.00
CA THR A 159 1.25 2.11 7.36
C THR A 159 0.29 1.36 8.31
N ILE A 160 -0.60 0.52 7.77
CA ILE A 160 -1.48 -0.40 8.52
C ILE A 160 -0.71 -1.54 9.22
N SER A 161 0.45 -1.93 8.69
CA SER A 161 1.14 -3.13 9.16
C SER A 161 1.92 -2.83 10.45
N PRO A 162 1.76 -3.63 11.51
CA PRO A 162 2.54 -3.46 12.74
C PRO A 162 4.03 -3.77 12.55
N LYS A 163 4.37 -4.54 11.50
CA LYS A 163 5.75 -4.91 11.16
C LYS A 163 6.48 -3.82 10.36
N LYS A 164 5.78 -2.75 9.94
CA LYS A 164 6.35 -1.71 9.07
C LYS A 164 6.46 -0.39 9.85
N ASN A 165 7.61 0.26 9.70
CA ASN A 165 7.87 1.53 10.36
C ASN A 165 7.13 2.66 9.64
N SER A 166 5.95 3.05 10.15
CA SER A 166 5.17 4.15 9.55
C SER A 166 5.90 5.48 9.58
N GLN A 167 6.76 5.75 10.57
CA GLN A 167 7.52 7.01 10.60
C GLN A 167 8.45 7.11 9.40
N LEU A 168 9.17 6.02 9.10
CA LEU A 168 10.05 5.93 7.94
C LEU A 168 9.26 6.05 6.62
N ILE A 169 8.14 5.33 6.49
CA ILE A 169 7.32 5.36 5.27
C ILE A 169 6.81 6.79 5.00
N ASN A 170 6.31 7.47 6.03
CA ASN A 170 5.84 8.84 5.88
C ASN A 170 6.99 9.81 5.56
N GLN A 171 8.15 9.66 6.22
CA GLN A 171 9.32 10.48 5.92
C GLN A 171 9.72 10.36 4.44
N ILE A 172 9.79 9.13 3.92
CA ILE A 172 10.09 8.87 2.52
C ILE A 172 9.07 9.55 1.59
N GLY A 173 7.77 9.41 1.87
CA GLY A 173 6.72 10.04 1.06
C GLY A 173 6.81 11.57 1.06
N MET A 174 7.06 12.16 2.22
CA MET A 174 7.27 13.61 2.39
C MET A 174 8.54 14.12 1.70
N ASP A 175 9.56 13.27 1.53
CA ASP A 175 10.74 13.62 0.75
C ASP A 175 10.49 13.50 -0.76
N ILE A 176 9.70 12.50 -1.18
CA ILE A 176 9.32 12.29 -2.60
C ILE A 176 8.41 13.40 -3.12
N GLN A 177 7.47 13.92 -2.32
CA GLN A 177 6.62 15.05 -2.76
C GLN A 177 7.41 16.34 -3.07
N LYS A 178 8.67 16.45 -2.62
CA LYS A 178 9.54 17.58 -2.98
C LYS A 178 10.05 17.49 -4.42
N ILE A 179 9.99 16.29 -5.01
CA ILE A 179 10.48 15.99 -6.35
C ILE A 179 9.34 16.04 -7.37
N TYR A 180 8.15 15.53 -6.99
CA TYR A 180 6.98 15.48 -7.86
C TYR A 180 5.95 16.55 -7.47
N ASN A 181 5.25 17.12 -8.45
CA ASN A 181 4.17 18.07 -8.20
C ASN A 181 2.85 17.38 -7.81
N THR A 182 2.91 16.46 -6.85
CA THR A 182 1.75 15.77 -6.24
C THR A 182 2.00 15.69 -4.73
N GLN A 183 0.94 15.87 -3.94
CA GLN A 183 1.08 15.92 -2.48
C GLN A 183 1.12 14.51 -1.90
N TYR A 184 1.89 14.31 -0.83
CA TYR A 184 1.88 13.07 -0.08
C TYR A 184 0.74 13.08 0.94
N LEU A 185 0.10 11.93 1.16
CA LEU A 185 -0.89 11.70 2.20
C LEU A 185 -0.25 11.01 3.40
N PRO A 186 0.09 11.74 4.47
CA PRO A 186 0.67 11.10 5.64
C PRO A 186 -0.40 10.31 6.39
N SER A 187 -0.06 9.11 6.84
CA SER A 187 -1.00 8.21 7.49
C SER A 187 -0.33 7.27 8.50
N ASP A 188 -1.09 6.86 9.51
CA ASP A 188 -0.71 5.76 10.40
C ASP A 188 -1.90 4.83 10.64
N PHE A 189 -2.34 4.12 9.59
CA PHE A 189 -3.60 3.36 9.61
C PHE A 189 -3.69 2.27 10.70
N LYS A 190 -2.57 1.88 11.34
CA LYS A 190 -2.60 0.97 12.50
C LYS A 190 -3.16 1.61 13.79
N LYS A 191 -3.23 2.94 13.86
CA LYS A 191 -3.82 3.66 15.00
C LYS A 191 -5.33 3.43 15.07
N ASN A 192 -5.94 3.79 16.20
CA ASN A 192 -7.38 3.67 16.42
C ASN A 192 -7.94 2.27 16.12
N SER A 193 -7.17 1.23 16.49
CA SER A 193 -7.50 -0.17 16.24
C SER A 193 -7.60 -0.58 14.75
N GLY A 194 -7.10 0.23 13.82
CA GLY A 194 -7.22 -0.06 12.38
C GLY A 194 -6.56 -1.37 11.95
N TYR A 195 -5.45 -1.77 12.57
CA TYR A 195 -4.85 -3.09 12.29
C TYR A 195 -5.76 -4.25 12.73
N GLN A 196 -6.41 -4.12 13.88
CA GLN A 196 -7.37 -5.11 14.38
C GLN A 196 -8.58 -5.18 13.46
N ARG A 197 -9.11 -4.03 13.03
CA ARG A 197 -10.20 -3.95 12.04
C ARG A 197 -9.81 -4.58 10.70
N SER A 198 -8.57 -4.39 10.24
CA SER A 198 -8.05 -5.07 9.05
C SER A 198 -8.09 -6.60 9.17
N ILE A 199 -7.82 -7.17 10.35
CA ILE A 199 -7.92 -8.62 10.58
C ILE A 199 -9.37 -9.08 10.51
N GLU A 200 -10.31 -8.34 11.11
CA GLU A 200 -11.74 -8.64 11.08
C GLU A 200 -12.27 -8.60 9.65
N MET A 201 -11.97 -7.53 8.90
CA MET A 201 -12.35 -7.41 7.50
C MET A 201 -11.77 -8.54 6.65
N CYS A 202 -10.54 -8.99 6.91
CA CYS A 202 -10.02 -10.15 6.18
C CYS A 202 -10.83 -11.42 6.40
N LYS A 203 -11.47 -11.59 7.57
CA LYS A 203 -12.38 -12.71 7.81
C LYS A 203 -13.74 -12.47 7.15
N GLU A 204 -14.26 -11.24 7.23
CA GLU A 204 -15.57 -10.87 6.66
C GLU A 204 -15.61 -11.01 5.13
N TYR A 205 -14.51 -10.69 4.45
CA TYR A 205 -14.40 -10.70 2.98
C TYR A 205 -13.61 -11.91 2.44
N ASP A 206 -13.26 -12.88 3.30
CA ASP A 206 -12.44 -14.05 2.96
C ASP A 206 -11.14 -13.68 2.21
N VAL A 207 -10.42 -12.71 2.75
CA VAL A 207 -9.20 -12.18 2.15
C VAL A 207 -8.00 -13.04 2.55
N TYR A 208 -7.31 -13.58 1.54
CA TYR A 208 -6.04 -14.27 1.72
C TYR A 208 -5.01 -13.41 2.46
N ARG A 209 -4.48 -13.93 3.57
CA ARG A 209 -3.40 -13.30 4.35
C ARG A 209 -2.10 -14.08 4.18
N GLN A 210 -1.16 -13.46 3.48
CA GLN A 210 0.18 -13.95 3.24
C GLN A 210 1.01 -14.11 4.53
N CYS A 211 1.89 -15.12 4.55
CA CYS A 211 2.79 -15.39 5.67
C CYS A 211 4.09 -14.55 5.67
N TYR A 212 4.36 -13.81 4.60
CA TYR A 212 5.60 -13.05 4.39
C TYR A 212 5.38 -11.81 3.51
N CYS A 213 6.36 -10.91 3.51
CA CYS A 213 6.27 -9.62 2.81
C CYS A 213 6.17 -9.74 1.28
N GLY A 214 6.54 -10.88 0.69
CA GLY A 214 6.73 -11.07 -0.75
C GLY A 214 8.21 -11.09 -1.14
N CYS A 215 9.06 -10.39 -0.40
CA CYS A 215 10.49 -10.26 -0.67
C CYS A 215 11.25 -11.60 -0.67
N VAL A 216 11.91 -11.96 -1.78
CA VAL A 216 12.69 -13.21 -1.87
C VAL A 216 13.80 -13.28 -0.83
N PHE A 217 14.48 -12.15 -0.57
CA PHE A 217 15.56 -12.10 0.40
C PHE A 217 15.04 -12.27 1.84
N ALA A 218 13.91 -11.64 2.18
CA ALA A 218 13.29 -11.81 3.48
C ALA A 218 12.73 -13.24 3.65
N ALA A 219 12.11 -13.80 2.60
CA ALA A 219 11.60 -15.16 2.60
C ALA A 219 12.70 -16.19 2.90
N LYS A 220 13.88 -16.03 2.28
CA LYS A 220 15.05 -16.87 2.53
C LYS A 220 15.53 -16.76 3.98
N GLN A 221 15.63 -15.54 4.52
CA GLN A 221 16.05 -15.30 5.90
C GLN A 221 15.05 -15.87 6.92
N GLN A 222 13.75 -15.86 6.61
CA GLN A 222 12.68 -16.39 7.46
C GLN A 222 12.45 -17.90 7.31
N GLY A 223 13.11 -18.57 6.35
CA GLY A 223 12.87 -19.99 6.06
C GLY A 223 11.48 -20.26 5.47
N CYS A 224 10.90 -19.30 4.74
CA CYS A 224 9.60 -19.50 4.10
C CYS A 224 9.66 -20.60 3.04
N ASP A 225 8.68 -21.51 3.06
CA ASP A 225 8.54 -22.54 2.03
C ASP A 225 7.92 -21.95 0.74
N LEU A 226 8.77 -21.34 -0.08
CA LEU A 226 8.36 -20.76 -1.35
C LEU A 226 7.81 -21.81 -2.34
N LYS A 227 8.13 -23.10 -2.18
CA LYS A 227 7.57 -24.16 -3.04
C LYS A 227 6.08 -24.37 -2.71
N THR A 228 5.75 -24.42 -1.43
CA THR A 228 4.36 -24.52 -0.98
C THR A 228 3.58 -23.26 -1.36
N VAL A 229 4.13 -22.07 -1.11
CA VAL A 229 3.52 -20.79 -1.55
C VAL A 229 3.21 -20.81 -3.05
N ASN A 230 4.16 -21.24 -3.88
CA ASN A 230 3.97 -21.34 -5.33
C ASN A 230 2.85 -22.31 -5.71
N LYS A 231 2.82 -23.49 -5.08
CA LYS A 231 1.81 -24.53 -5.36
C LYS A 231 0.42 -24.05 -5.00
N GLU A 232 0.25 -23.46 -3.82
CA GLU A 232 -1.03 -22.92 -3.36
C GLU A 232 -1.50 -21.78 -4.23
N ALA A 233 -0.60 -20.85 -4.59
CA ALA A 233 -0.94 -19.73 -5.46
C ALA A 233 -1.40 -20.18 -6.84
N LYS A 234 -0.72 -21.16 -7.45
CA LYS A 234 -1.15 -21.76 -8.73
C LYS A 234 -2.51 -22.44 -8.61
N SER A 235 -2.71 -23.24 -7.57
CA SER A 235 -4.00 -23.93 -7.33
C SER A 235 -5.15 -22.94 -7.18
N PHE A 236 -4.92 -21.82 -6.49
CA PHE A 236 -5.90 -20.74 -6.36
C PHE A 236 -6.26 -20.12 -7.72
N ILE A 237 -5.25 -19.75 -8.52
CA ILE A 237 -5.45 -19.15 -9.84
C ILE A 237 -6.18 -20.12 -10.78
N GLU A 238 -5.81 -21.40 -10.78
CA GLU A 238 -6.48 -22.43 -11.58
C GLU A 238 -7.95 -22.63 -11.17
N THR A 239 -8.25 -22.53 -9.87
CA THR A 239 -9.62 -22.64 -9.37
C THR A 239 -10.46 -21.45 -9.82
N LEU A 240 -9.95 -20.22 -9.70
CA LEU A 240 -10.64 -19.02 -10.17
C LEU A 240 -10.94 -19.09 -11.67
N LYS A 241 -9.95 -19.45 -12.49
CA LYS A 241 -10.14 -19.60 -13.95
C LYS A 241 -11.20 -20.62 -14.31
N LYS A 242 -11.40 -21.68 -13.51
CA LYS A 242 -12.47 -22.65 -13.75
C LYS A 242 -13.84 -22.07 -13.42
N THR A 243 -13.94 -21.29 -12.35
CA THR A 243 -15.20 -20.64 -11.94
C THR A 243 -15.65 -19.56 -12.91
N GLU A 244 -14.72 -18.83 -13.53
CA GLU A 244 -15.01 -17.76 -14.50
C GLU A 244 -15.31 -18.26 -15.93
N ASN A 245 -14.93 -19.50 -16.26
CA ASN A 245 -15.16 -20.11 -17.59
C ASN A 245 -16.39 -21.04 -17.61
N ILE A 246 -17.34 -20.86 -16.68
CA ILE A 246 -18.63 -21.58 -16.62
C ILE A 246 -19.76 -20.57 -16.82
#